data_AF-A0AAN6WNQ3-F1
#
_entry.id   AF-A0AAN6WNQ3-F1
#
_cell.length_a   1.000
_cell.length_b   1.000
_cell.length_c   1.000
_cell.angle_alpha   90.00
_cell.angle_beta   90.00
_cell.angle_gamma   90.00
#
_symmetry.space_group_name_H-M   'P 1'
#
loop_
_entity.id
_entity.type
_entity.pdbx_description
1 polymer ?
#
loop_
_entity_poly.entity_id
_entity_poly.type
_entity_poly.pdbx_seq_one_letter_code
_entity_poly.pdbx_strand_id
1 'polypeptide(L)'
;MFPQTLLLLFLSATASIATVVKPKPKPPLKPYLLHTLTTFSPSGRPGSSPWSLVNLTFSDLEFNNNVTCGAKYTWEDPLWNNVTECAHTPTTKDKYTKYSFQMLKPTASGEGASLLNNFMLHLRHDAEKGVYVATQRFNFDSDRNIGGLCSASGVCSFGLREEVRPYYIHQTKLER
;
A
#
# COMPACT_ATOMS: atom_id res chain seq x y z
N MET A 1 80.44 15.66 -34.70
CA MET A 1 79.12 15.23 -35.21
C MET A 1 78.79 13.89 -34.58
N PHE A 2 77.91 13.86 -33.58
CA PHE A 2 77.43 12.63 -32.93
C PHE A 2 75.93 12.51 -33.19
N PRO A 3 75.40 11.34 -33.63
CA PRO A 3 73.97 11.17 -33.80
C PRO A 3 73.33 10.79 -32.47
N GLN A 4 72.19 11.41 -32.18
CA GLN A 4 71.43 11.27 -30.95
C GLN A 4 70.32 10.24 -31.18
N THR A 5 70.48 9.06 -30.58
CA THR A 5 69.55 7.93 -30.73
C THR A 5 68.34 8.12 -29.81
N LEU A 6 67.17 8.35 -30.39
CA LEU A 6 65.90 8.55 -29.69
C LEU A 6 65.24 7.18 -29.41
N LEU A 7 65.16 6.79 -28.14
CA LEU A 7 64.54 5.54 -27.69
C LEU A 7 63.04 5.75 -27.44
N LEU A 8 62.18 5.22 -28.32
CA LEU A 8 60.72 5.27 -28.20
C LEU A 8 60.21 4.09 -27.34
N LEU A 9 59.76 4.39 -26.13
CA LEU A 9 59.08 3.45 -25.22
C LEU A 9 57.59 3.36 -25.58
N PHE A 10 57.17 2.23 -26.15
CA PHE A 10 55.75 1.91 -26.38
C PHE A 10 55.14 1.31 -25.10
N LEU A 11 54.40 2.11 -24.33
CA LEU A 11 53.50 1.60 -23.28
C LEU A 11 52.28 0.93 -23.94
N SER A 12 52.15 -0.39 -23.79
CA SER A 12 50.96 -1.14 -24.20
C SER A 12 49.92 -1.09 -23.08
N ALA A 13 48.86 -0.29 -23.27
CA ALA A 13 47.71 -0.25 -22.38
C ALA A 13 46.80 -1.46 -22.65
N THR A 14 46.80 -2.44 -21.75
CA THR A 14 45.84 -3.56 -21.76
C THR A 14 44.48 -3.09 -21.25
N ALA A 15 43.57 -2.80 -22.17
CA ALA A 15 42.18 -2.47 -21.84
C ALA A 15 41.45 -3.75 -21.36
N SER A 16 41.23 -3.87 -20.05
CA SER A 16 40.34 -4.90 -19.49
C SER A 16 38.90 -4.55 -19.81
N ILE A 17 38.24 -5.35 -20.64
CA ILE A 17 36.80 -5.24 -20.91
C ILE A 17 36.07 -5.85 -19.72
N ALA A 18 35.65 -5.01 -18.77
CA ALA A 18 34.74 -5.44 -17.72
C ALA A 18 33.38 -5.74 -18.34
N THR A 19 32.98 -7.02 -18.34
CA THR A 19 31.63 -7.42 -18.73
C THR A 19 30.64 -6.88 -17.72
N VAL A 20 29.80 -5.94 -18.15
CA VAL A 20 28.70 -5.41 -17.36
C VAL A 20 27.67 -6.53 -17.16
N VAL A 21 27.75 -7.24 -16.03
CA VAL A 21 26.72 -8.21 -15.64
C VAL A 21 25.47 -7.41 -15.31
N LYS A 22 24.48 -7.45 -16.23
CA LYS A 22 23.17 -6.86 -15.96
C LYS A 22 22.53 -7.62 -14.78
N PRO A 23 22.10 -6.93 -13.71
CA PRO A 23 21.43 -7.60 -12.61
C PRO A 23 20.19 -8.31 -13.15
N LYS A 24 20.03 -9.59 -12.77
CA LYS A 24 18.84 -10.37 -13.14
C LYS A 24 17.60 -9.67 -12.56
N PRO A 25 16.56 -9.39 -13.35
CA PRO A 25 15.32 -8.80 -12.84
C PRO A 25 14.80 -9.64 -11.67
N LYS A 26 14.45 -8.96 -10.57
CA LYS A 26 13.77 -9.62 -9.44
C LYS A 26 12.39 -10.07 -9.91
N PRO A 27 11.90 -11.26 -9.51
CA PRO A 27 10.55 -11.68 -9.83
C PRO A 27 9.54 -10.66 -9.27
N PRO A 28 8.40 -10.46 -9.96
CA PRO A 28 7.36 -9.56 -9.46
C PRO A 28 6.80 -10.07 -8.13
N LEU A 29 6.48 -9.14 -7.23
CA LEU A 29 5.83 -9.46 -5.95
C LEU A 29 4.39 -9.93 -6.20
N LYS A 30 3.92 -10.89 -5.40
CA LYS A 30 2.50 -11.27 -5.43
C LYS A 30 1.63 -10.14 -4.87
N PRO A 31 0.40 -9.94 -5.37
CA PRO A 31 -0.50 -8.91 -4.85
C PRO A 31 -1.07 -9.29 -3.48
N TYR A 32 -1.57 -8.29 -2.74
CA TYR A 32 -2.51 -8.51 -1.63
C TYR A 32 -3.89 -8.87 -2.18
N LEU A 33 -4.58 -9.80 -1.52
CA LEU A 33 -5.98 -10.14 -1.79
C LEU A 33 -6.88 -9.52 -0.74
N LEU A 34 -7.51 -8.40 -1.05
CA LEU A 34 -8.47 -7.74 -0.18
C LEU A 34 -9.82 -8.45 -0.24
N HIS A 35 -10.20 -9.12 0.85
CA HIS A 35 -11.44 -9.90 0.94
C HIS A 35 -12.61 -9.04 1.39
N THR A 36 -12.37 -8.22 2.41
CA THR A 36 -13.37 -7.30 2.93
C THR A 36 -12.75 -5.92 3.07
N LEU A 37 -13.55 -4.92 2.72
CA LEU A 37 -13.33 -3.52 3.06
C LEU A 37 -14.72 -2.98 3.33
N THR A 38 -14.92 -2.41 4.50
CA THR A 38 -16.19 -1.82 4.92
C THR A 38 -15.91 -0.51 5.60
N THR A 39 -16.76 0.46 5.33
CA THR A 39 -16.76 1.76 5.98
C THR A 39 -18.17 2.05 6.46
N PHE A 40 -18.30 2.52 7.68
CA PHE A 40 -19.59 2.78 8.30
C PHE A 40 -19.56 4.11 9.02
N SER A 41 -20.61 4.90 8.84
CA SER A 41 -20.84 6.13 9.60
C SER A 41 -22.21 6.04 10.26
N PRO A 42 -22.32 6.19 11.59
CA PRO A 42 -23.62 6.30 12.24
C PRO A 42 -24.26 7.66 11.91
N SER A 43 -25.50 7.87 12.37
CA SER A 43 -26.19 9.15 12.17
C SER A 43 -25.33 10.30 12.70
N GLY A 44 -25.09 11.34 11.90
CA GLY A 44 -24.31 12.53 12.27
C GLY A 44 -24.96 13.44 13.33
N ARG A 45 -25.80 12.89 14.22
CA ARG A 45 -26.37 13.63 15.35
C ARG A 45 -25.25 14.02 16.32
N PRO A 46 -25.24 15.26 16.86
CA PRO A 46 -24.28 15.68 17.87
C PRO A 46 -24.14 14.64 18.99
N GLY A 47 -22.91 14.23 19.31
CA GLY A 47 -22.62 13.19 20.31
C GLY A 47 -22.46 11.76 19.75
N SER A 48 -22.71 11.53 18.46
CA SER A 48 -22.47 10.21 17.83
C SER A 48 -20.97 10.03 17.58
N SER A 49 -20.34 9.18 18.39
CA SER A 49 -18.95 8.74 18.22
C SER A 49 -18.94 7.20 18.13
N PRO A 50 -18.25 6.59 17.15
CA PRO A 50 -17.41 7.24 16.14
C PRO A 50 -18.19 7.90 15.02
N TRP A 51 -17.56 8.83 14.29
CA TRP A 51 -18.14 9.35 13.05
C TRP A 51 -17.83 8.45 11.86
N SER A 52 -16.78 7.62 11.94
CA SER A 52 -16.47 6.60 10.93
C SER A 52 -15.78 5.37 11.52
N LEU A 53 -16.16 4.19 11.05
CA LEU A 53 -15.52 2.90 11.29
C LEU A 53 -15.02 2.37 9.95
N VAL A 54 -13.78 1.89 9.90
CA VAL A 54 -13.20 1.23 8.73
C VAL A 54 -12.71 -0.13 9.16
N ASN A 55 -13.21 -1.20 8.55
CA ASN A 55 -12.71 -2.56 8.77
C ASN A 55 -12.33 -3.19 7.45
N LEU A 56 -11.20 -3.88 7.43
CA LEU A 56 -10.73 -4.58 6.24
C LEU A 56 -9.99 -5.87 6.60
N THR A 57 -10.08 -6.85 5.72
CA THR A 57 -9.34 -8.11 5.82
C THR A 57 -8.69 -8.42 4.48
N PHE A 58 -7.44 -8.86 4.52
CA PHE A 58 -6.71 -9.24 3.32
C PHE A 58 -5.74 -10.39 3.56
N SER A 59 -5.39 -11.11 2.49
CA SER A 59 -4.30 -12.08 2.49
C SER A 59 -3.06 -11.50 1.83
N ASP A 60 -1.92 -11.67 2.48
CA ASP A 60 -0.59 -11.45 1.92
C ASP A 60 -0.07 -12.77 1.34
N LEU A 61 -0.15 -12.92 0.02
CA LEU A 61 0.24 -14.15 -0.67
C LEU A 61 1.75 -14.38 -0.72
N GLU A 62 2.55 -13.34 -0.50
CA GLU A 62 4.01 -13.44 -0.47
C GLU A 62 4.46 -14.09 0.84
N PHE A 63 3.78 -13.76 1.93
CA PHE A 63 4.11 -14.22 3.29
C PHE A 63 3.13 -15.25 3.85
N ASN A 64 2.05 -15.55 3.13
CA ASN A 64 0.98 -16.47 3.52
C ASN A 64 0.29 -16.08 4.84
N ASN A 65 0.03 -14.78 5.01
CA ASN A 65 -0.61 -14.21 6.20
C ASN A 65 -2.02 -13.72 5.91
N ASN A 66 -2.92 -13.87 6.89
CA ASN A 66 -4.23 -13.23 6.89
C ASN A 66 -4.21 -12.09 7.91
N VAL A 67 -4.58 -10.90 7.43
CA VAL A 67 -4.47 -9.65 8.18
C VAL A 67 -5.85 -9.04 8.32
N THR A 68 -6.17 -8.61 9.54
CA THR A 68 -7.42 -7.93 9.89
C THR A 68 -7.08 -6.57 10.48
N CYS A 69 -7.58 -5.51 9.87
CA CYS A 69 -7.39 -4.15 10.36
C CYS A 69 -8.74 -3.50 10.67
N GLY A 70 -8.76 -2.67 11.70
CA GLY A 70 -9.91 -1.87 12.07
C GLY A 70 -9.47 -0.52 12.60
N ALA A 71 -10.08 0.56 12.11
CA ALA A 71 -9.89 1.91 12.64
C ALA A 71 -11.24 2.51 13.06
N LYS A 72 -11.20 3.24 14.15
CA LYS A 72 -12.29 4.06 14.66
C LYS A 72 -11.85 5.51 14.57
N TYR A 73 -12.56 6.32 13.81
CA TYR A 73 -12.30 7.75 13.73
C TYR A 73 -13.29 8.52 14.60
N THR A 74 -12.76 9.39 15.46
CA THR A 74 -13.53 10.34 16.27
C THR A 74 -13.31 11.77 15.75
N TRP A 75 -14.09 12.73 16.27
CA TRP A 75 -14.05 14.13 15.82
C TRP A 75 -12.70 14.83 16.04
N GLU A 76 -11.92 14.32 16.99
CA GLU A 76 -10.62 14.86 17.37
C GLU A 76 -9.48 14.29 16.50
N ASP A 77 -9.72 13.17 15.83
CA ASP A 77 -8.71 12.47 15.07
C ASP A 77 -8.51 13.09 13.68
N PRO A 78 -7.27 13.23 13.21
CA PRO A 78 -7.04 13.52 11.80
C PRO A 78 -7.60 12.39 10.94
N LEU A 79 -8.52 12.73 10.04
CA LEU A 79 -9.19 11.75 9.18
C LEU A 79 -8.22 11.04 8.22
N TRP A 80 -7.15 11.75 7.85
CA TRP A 80 -6.23 11.36 6.78
C TRP A 80 -4.81 11.21 7.33
N ASN A 81 -4.04 10.29 6.73
CA ASN A 81 -2.65 10.00 7.12
C ASN A 81 -2.50 9.47 8.55
N ASN A 82 -3.58 8.95 9.14
CA ASN A 82 -3.51 8.29 10.43
C ASN A 82 -3.16 6.81 10.23
N VAL A 83 -2.00 6.40 10.74
CA VAL A 83 -1.49 5.03 10.62
C VAL A 83 -2.11 4.17 11.72
N THR A 84 -2.84 3.13 11.31
CA THR A 84 -3.46 2.16 12.21
C THR A 84 -2.75 0.82 12.07
N GLU A 85 -2.27 0.27 13.18
CA GLU A 85 -1.70 -1.08 13.22
C GLU A 85 -2.79 -2.13 13.05
N CYS A 86 -2.49 -3.19 12.31
CA CYS A 86 -3.40 -4.30 12.03
C CYS A 86 -3.10 -5.49 12.94
N ALA A 87 -4.14 -6.24 13.29
CA ALA A 87 -3.99 -7.56 13.87
C ALA A 87 -3.69 -8.57 12.76
N HIS A 88 -2.81 -9.52 13.05
CA HIS A 88 -2.58 -10.68 12.19
C HIS A 88 -2.37 -11.91 13.08
N THR A 89 -2.58 -13.10 12.55
CA THR A 89 -2.22 -14.34 13.26
C THR A 89 -0.74 -14.60 13.03
N PRO A 90 0.14 -14.39 14.03
CA PRO A 90 1.57 -14.59 13.83
C PRO A 90 1.86 -16.06 13.55
N THR A 91 2.57 -16.35 12.47
CA THR A 91 3.20 -17.66 12.31
C THR A 91 4.55 -17.67 13.02
N THR A 92 5.13 -18.86 13.27
CA THR A 92 6.46 -18.98 13.88
C THR A 92 7.57 -18.27 13.09
N LYS A 93 7.33 -17.95 11.81
CA LYS A 93 8.26 -17.21 10.94
C LYS A 93 8.10 -15.69 11.00
N ASP A 94 7.06 -15.19 11.66
CA ASP A 94 6.58 -13.81 11.52
C ASP A 94 6.69 -12.98 12.80
N LYS A 95 7.55 -13.38 13.75
CA LYS A 95 7.65 -12.72 15.07
C LYS A 95 7.95 -11.20 15.01
N TYR A 96 8.42 -10.70 13.86
CA TYR A 96 8.77 -9.29 13.66
C TYR A 96 8.00 -8.61 12.52
N THR A 97 6.94 -9.23 11.98
CA THR A 97 6.12 -8.56 10.97
C THR A 97 5.17 -7.56 11.63
N LYS A 98 5.06 -6.38 11.02
CA LYS A 98 4.02 -5.41 11.35
C LYS A 98 3.25 -5.06 10.09
N TYR A 99 1.93 -5.16 10.19
CA TYR A 99 1.01 -4.66 9.17
C TYR A 99 0.36 -3.39 9.69
N SER A 100 0.23 -2.40 8.84
CA SER A 100 -0.54 -1.18 9.12
C SER A 100 -1.25 -0.69 7.88
N PHE A 101 -2.27 0.12 8.10
CA PHE A 101 -2.96 0.82 7.02
C PHE A 101 -3.18 2.28 7.39
N GLN A 102 -3.35 3.09 6.35
CA GLN A 102 -3.80 4.47 6.50
C GLN A 102 -4.71 4.86 5.35
N MET A 103 -5.63 5.78 5.63
CA MET A 103 -6.52 6.38 4.65
C MET A 103 -5.88 7.67 4.14
N LEU A 104 -5.79 7.83 2.83
CA LEU A 104 -5.22 9.01 2.18
C LEU A 104 -6.28 9.73 1.34
N LYS A 105 -6.13 11.05 1.22
CA LYS A 105 -6.97 11.85 0.32
C LYS A 105 -6.71 11.43 -1.13
N PRO A 106 -7.75 11.29 -1.97
CA PRO A 106 -7.57 11.16 -3.40
C PRO A 106 -6.77 12.35 -3.97
N THR A 107 -5.81 12.09 -4.84
CA THR A 107 -4.92 13.12 -5.40
C THR A 107 -5.58 13.97 -6.50
N ALA A 108 -6.69 13.52 -7.08
CA ALA A 108 -7.38 14.23 -8.16
C ALA A 108 -8.14 15.46 -7.63
N SER A 109 -7.80 16.63 -8.14
CA SER A 109 -8.48 17.90 -7.86
C SER A 109 -9.91 17.86 -8.39
N GLY A 110 -10.90 17.90 -7.49
CA GLY A 110 -12.32 18.09 -7.84
C GLY A 110 -13.27 16.99 -7.38
N GLU A 111 -12.77 15.82 -6.99
CA GLU A 111 -13.62 14.78 -6.41
C GLU A 111 -13.70 14.95 -4.88
N GLY A 112 -14.92 14.93 -4.33
CA GLY A 112 -15.14 15.06 -2.89
C GLY A 112 -14.49 13.91 -2.13
N ALA A 113 -13.43 14.18 -1.37
CA ALA A 113 -12.77 13.18 -0.53
C ALA A 113 -13.66 12.78 0.64
N SER A 114 -13.81 11.48 0.88
CA SER A 114 -14.68 10.93 1.91
C SER A 114 -14.13 9.61 2.42
N LEU A 115 -14.00 9.45 3.74
CA LEU A 115 -13.61 8.17 4.35
C LEU A 115 -14.62 7.05 4.12
N LEU A 116 -15.83 7.37 3.65
CA LEU A 116 -16.89 6.40 3.45
C LEU A 116 -16.91 5.86 2.02
N ASN A 117 -16.64 6.71 1.03
CA ASN A 117 -16.93 6.33 -0.35
C ASN A 117 -15.99 6.92 -1.41
N ASN A 118 -14.93 7.64 -1.01
CA ASN A 118 -13.92 8.13 -1.95
C ASN A 118 -12.59 8.42 -1.23
N PHE A 119 -11.70 7.43 -1.21
CA PHE A 119 -10.43 7.48 -0.51
C PHE A 119 -9.35 6.65 -1.22
N MET A 120 -8.10 6.83 -0.82
CA MET A 120 -7.03 5.88 -1.15
C MET A 120 -6.66 5.09 0.10
N LEU A 121 -6.63 3.76 -0.02
CA LEU A 121 -6.13 2.87 1.00
C LEU A 121 -4.64 2.64 0.78
N HIS A 122 -3.83 2.94 1.79
CA HIS A 122 -2.40 2.65 1.79
C HIS A 122 -2.10 1.55 2.81
N LEU A 123 -1.64 0.41 2.32
CA LEU A 123 -1.21 -0.73 3.12
C LEU A 123 0.31 -0.71 3.25
N ARG A 124 0.81 -1.01 4.44
CA ARG A 124 2.23 -1.14 4.75
C ARG A 124 2.49 -2.44 5.49
N HIS A 125 3.53 -3.14 5.06
CA HIS A 125 4.06 -4.34 5.71
C HIS A 125 5.55 -4.11 5.98
N ASP A 126 5.92 -3.98 7.25
CA ASP A 126 7.29 -3.95 7.72
C ASP A 126 7.74 -5.37 8.06
N ALA A 127 8.52 -5.98 7.17
CA ALA A 127 9.08 -7.32 7.35
C ALA A 127 10.60 -7.26 7.58
N GLU A 128 11.20 -8.38 7.99
CA GLU A 128 12.65 -8.52 8.13
C GLU A 128 13.38 -8.19 6.82
N LYS A 129 12.86 -8.68 5.68
CA LYS A 129 13.47 -8.53 4.36
C LYS A 129 13.27 -7.16 3.72
N GLY A 130 12.50 -6.26 4.34
CA GLY A 130 12.24 -4.92 3.82
C GLY A 130 10.81 -4.43 4.09
N VAL A 131 10.50 -3.26 3.54
CA VAL A 131 9.20 -2.62 3.68
C VAL A 131 8.43 -2.78 2.37
N TYR A 132 7.19 -3.23 2.45
CA TYR A 132 6.31 -3.40 1.30
C TYR A 132 5.13 -2.46 1.46
N VAL A 133 4.80 -1.73 0.39
CA VAL A 133 3.71 -0.76 0.37
C VAL A 133 2.80 -1.02 -0.81
N ALA A 134 1.51 -0.75 -0.63
CA ALA A 134 0.54 -0.80 -1.70
C ALA A 134 -0.47 0.33 -1.51
N THR A 135 -0.81 1.03 -2.59
CA THR A 135 -1.80 2.11 -2.54
C THR A 135 -2.85 1.89 -3.60
N GLN A 136 -4.12 1.90 -3.20
CA GLN A 136 -5.24 1.69 -4.10
C GLN A 136 -6.36 2.68 -3.84
N ARG A 137 -6.95 3.20 -4.91
CA ARG A 137 -8.13 4.05 -4.85
C ARG A 137 -9.39 3.21 -4.67
N PHE A 138 -10.28 3.65 -3.78
CA PHE A 138 -11.63 3.13 -3.62
C PHE A 138 -12.65 4.26 -3.79
N ASN A 139 -13.58 4.08 -4.71
CA ASN A 139 -14.63 5.05 -4.97
C ASN A 139 -15.96 4.39 -5.35
N PHE A 140 -17.06 5.09 -5.06
CA PHE A 140 -18.41 4.67 -5.41
C PHE A 140 -18.75 4.93 -6.89
N ASP A 141 -18.13 5.93 -7.52
CA ASP A 141 -18.58 6.47 -8.82
C ASP A 141 -17.97 5.77 -10.05
N SER A 142 -16.67 6.00 -10.32
CA SER A 142 -16.04 5.69 -11.62
C SER A 142 -15.53 4.26 -11.71
N ASP A 143 -14.83 3.80 -10.67
CA ASP A 143 -14.17 2.49 -10.65
C ASP A 143 -15.07 1.45 -9.99
N ARG A 144 -16.08 1.94 -9.24
CA ARG A 144 -17.16 1.18 -8.58
C ARG A 144 -16.64 -0.06 -7.88
N ASN A 145 -15.51 0.03 -7.19
CA ASN A 145 -15.00 -1.10 -6.41
C ASN A 145 -15.68 -1.20 -5.05
N ILE A 146 -16.29 -0.11 -4.58
CA ILE A 146 -17.16 -0.11 -3.39
C ILE A 146 -18.61 0.24 -3.75
N GLY A 147 -19.53 -0.33 -3.01
CA GLY A 147 -20.97 -0.10 -3.10
C GLY A 147 -21.56 0.07 -1.71
N GLY A 148 -22.69 0.76 -1.61
CA GLY A 148 -23.28 1.09 -0.33
C GLY A 148 -24.43 2.06 -0.43
N LEU A 149 -25.01 2.39 0.71
CA LEU A 149 -26.19 3.23 0.83
C LEU A 149 -26.12 4.07 2.09
N CYS A 150 -26.77 5.23 2.03
CA CYS A 150 -27.08 6.05 3.20
C CYS A 150 -28.59 6.03 3.43
N SER A 151 -28.99 5.81 4.68
CA SER A 151 -30.37 5.94 5.10
C SER A 151 -30.76 7.41 5.33
N ALA A 152 -32.06 7.69 5.36
CA ALA A 152 -32.57 9.04 5.65
C ALA A 152 -32.17 9.57 7.05
N SER A 153 -31.76 8.69 7.97
CA SER A 153 -31.26 9.09 9.30
C SER A 153 -29.78 9.53 9.30
N GLY A 154 -29.11 9.46 8.15
CA GLY A 154 -27.69 9.79 7.99
C GLY A 154 -26.74 8.64 8.32
N VAL A 155 -27.25 7.45 8.63
CA VAL A 155 -26.42 6.25 8.76
C VAL A 155 -26.01 5.79 7.37
N CYS A 156 -24.71 5.67 7.12
CA CYS A 156 -24.14 5.23 5.85
C CYS A 156 -23.30 3.97 6.03
N SER A 157 -23.41 3.04 5.09
CA SER A 157 -22.57 1.85 5.03
C SER A 157 -22.15 1.58 3.60
N PHE A 158 -20.85 1.44 3.40
CA PHE A 158 -20.24 1.06 2.13
C PHE A 158 -19.30 -0.11 2.35
N GLY A 159 -19.09 -0.90 1.31
CA GLY A 159 -18.09 -1.95 1.32
C GLY A 159 -17.71 -2.40 -0.07
N LEU A 160 -16.68 -3.25 -0.12
CA LEU A 160 -16.21 -3.88 -1.34
C LEU A 160 -17.37 -4.64 -1.99
N ARG A 161 -17.61 -4.38 -3.26
CA ARG A 161 -18.70 -5.04 -3.98
C ARG A 161 -18.44 -6.53 -4.17
N GLU A 162 -19.51 -7.31 -4.28
CA GLU A 162 -19.39 -8.75 -4.44
C GLU A 162 -18.66 -9.15 -5.72
N GLU A 163 -18.88 -8.41 -6.82
CA GLU A 163 -18.35 -8.74 -8.13
C GLU A 163 -16.84 -8.50 -8.25
N VAL A 164 -16.23 -7.79 -7.30
CA VAL A 164 -14.79 -7.48 -7.29
C VAL A 164 -14.02 -8.20 -6.18
N ARG A 165 -14.68 -9.12 -5.44
CA ARG A 165 -14.05 -9.88 -4.34
C ARG A 165 -13.43 -11.19 -4.85
N PRO A 166 -12.17 -11.52 -4.47
CA PRO A 166 -11.21 -10.65 -3.76
C PRO A 166 -10.63 -9.58 -4.69
N TYR A 167 -10.32 -8.41 -4.13
CA TYR A 167 -9.72 -7.30 -4.88
C TYR A 167 -8.19 -7.37 -4.81
N TYR A 168 -7.52 -7.35 -5.97
CA TYR A 168 -6.07 -7.46 -6.07
C TYR A 168 -5.40 -6.09 -5.91
N ILE A 169 -4.49 -5.98 -4.94
CA ILE A 169 -3.70 -4.76 -4.72
C ILE A 169 -2.23 -5.08 -4.95
N HIS A 170 -1.63 -4.45 -5.96
CA HIS A 170 -0.21 -4.63 -6.27
C HIS A 170 0.67 -3.90 -5.26
N GLN A 171 1.62 -4.64 -4.69
CA GLN A 171 2.59 -4.11 -3.74
C GLN A 171 3.94 -3.82 -4.40
N THR A 172 4.66 -2.87 -3.82
CA THR A 172 6.01 -2.47 -4.19
C THR A 172 6.92 -2.56 -2.96
N LYS A 173 8.12 -3.10 -3.14
CA LYS A 173 9.14 -3.09 -2.10
C LYS A 173 9.86 -1.74 -2.11
N LEU A 174 9.93 -1.07 -0.96
CA LEU A 174 10.78 0.11 -0.78
C LEU A 174 12.24 -0.33 -0.59
N GLU A 175 13.13 0.24 -1.38
CA GLU A 175 14.57 0.14 -1.13
C GLU A 175 14.90 0.98 0.11
N ARG A 176 15.62 0.39 1.06
CA ARG A 176 16.11 1.12 2.24
C ARG A 176 17.42 1.83 1.90
#